data_AF-A0A0M9E4L7-F1
#
_entry.id   AF-A0A0M9E4L7-F1
#
_cell.length_a   1.000
_cell.length_b   1.000
_cell.length_c   1.000
_cell.angle_alpha   90.00
_cell.angle_beta   90.00
_cell.angle_gamma   90.00
#
_symmetry.space_group_name_H-M   'P 1'
#
loop_
_entity.id
_entity.type
_entity.pdbx_description
1 polymer ?
#
loop_
_entity_poly.entity_id
_entity_poly.type
_entity_poly.pdbx_seq_one_letter_code
_entity_poly.pdbx_strand_id
1 'polypeptide(L)'
;MFDRKTYSQMRRAGFGVGVSKEKVKQAMVEILLQLPKGTTNLKETVIYNLGQYGQMTPVRDLNTIWNQAKKKVAKSNPEKFILDGRNALHWNDGSVNVLDKKISSANFKKLNELAESEGCSVNAVVSKLIKTYKK
;
A
#
# COMPACT_ATOMS: atom_id res chain seq x y z
N MET A 1 -18.23 -10.74 25.31
CA MET A 1 -17.94 -9.92 24.12
C MET A 1 -18.20 -10.80 22.89
N PHE A 2 -19.01 -10.36 21.93
CA PHE A 2 -19.32 -11.19 20.75
C PHE A 2 -18.10 -11.34 19.83
N ASP A 3 -17.92 -12.54 19.29
CA ASP A 3 -16.83 -12.87 18.37
C ASP A 3 -17.29 -12.76 16.90
N ARG A 4 -16.33 -12.82 15.96
CA ARG A 4 -16.64 -12.77 14.52
C ARG A 4 -17.61 -13.85 14.07
N LYS A 5 -17.57 -15.04 14.70
CA LYS A 5 -18.45 -16.17 14.38
C LYS A 5 -19.90 -15.81 14.71
N THR A 6 -20.13 -15.20 15.87
CA THR A 6 -21.44 -14.74 16.32
C THR A 6 -22.03 -13.70 15.37
N TYR A 7 -21.26 -12.67 15.00
CA TYR A 7 -21.70 -11.67 14.02
C TYR A 7 -21.97 -12.27 12.63
N SER A 8 -21.22 -13.30 12.23
CA SER A 8 -21.49 -14.01 10.99
C SER A 8 -22.80 -14.78 11.03
N GLN A 9 -23.13 -15.43 12.15
CA GLN A 9 -24.38 -16.17 12.32
C GLN A 9 -25.58 -15.22 12.34
N MET A 10 -25.48 -14.11 13.08
CA MET A 10 -26.52 -13.09 13.12
C MET A 10 -26.80 -12.50 11.72
N ARG A 11 -25.78 -12.21 10.92
CA ARG A 11 -25.98 -11.80 9.51
C ARG A 11 -26.71 -12.84 8.67
N ARG A 12 -26.38 -14.13 8.83
CA ARG A 12 -27.05 -15.21 8.10
C ARG A 12 -28.51 -15.37 8.53
N ALA A 13 -28.82 -15.07 9.79
CA ALA A 13 -30.17 -15.05 10.33
C ALA A 13 -30.97 -13.78 9.98
N GLY A 14 -30.43 -12.88 9.13
CA GLY A 14 -31.15 -11.69 8.66
C GLY A 14 -31.04 -10.47 9.59
N PHE A 15 -30.27 -10.53 10.67
CA PHE A 15 -30.05 -9.37 11.53
C PHE A 15 -29.16 -8.33 10.84
N GLY A 16 -29.54 -7.06 10.89
CA GLY A 16 -28.79 -5.91 10.39
C GLY A 16 -27.55 -5.53 11.21
N VAL A 17 -26.72 -6.51 11.56
CA VAL A 17 -25.46 -6.31 12.30
C VAL A 17 -24.36 -5.89 11.33
N GLY A 18 -24.14 -4.58 11.24
CA GLY A 18 -23.07 -3.99 10.46
C GLY A 18 -22.78 -2.57 10.89
N VAL A 19 -21.50 -2.19 10.82
CA VAL A 19 -21.08 -0.78 10.93
C VAL A 19 -20.91 -0.24 9.53
N SER A 20 -21.24 1.03 9.30
CA SER A 20 -21.11 1.63 7.98
C SER A 20 -19.66 1.54 7.50
N LYS A 21 -19.47 1.20 6.22
CA LYS A 21 -18.13 1.06 5.63
C LYS A 21 -17.31 2.33 5.80
N GLU A 22 -17.97 3.49 5.77
CA GLU A 22 -17.32 4.79 5.97
C GLU A 22 -16.80 4.98 7.39
N LYS A 23 -17.56 4.59 8.43
CA LYS A 23 -17.10 4.64 9.82
C LYS A 23 -15.89 3.74 10.04
N VAL A 24 -15.93 2.52 9.48
CA VAL A 24 -14.79 1.59 9.57
C VAL A 24 -13.56 2.17 8.85
N LYS A 25 -13.75 2.81 7.69
CA LYS A 25 -12.67 3.47 6.94
C LYS A 25 -12.04 4.61 7.74
N GLN A 26 -12.86 5.47 8.36
CA GLN A 26 -12.38 6.57 9.20
C GLN A 26 -11.58 6.04 10.40
N ALA A 27 -12.12 5.04 11.11
CA ALA A 27 -11.41 4.39 12.21
C ALA A 27 -10.07 3.77 11.76
N MET A 28 -10.02 3.09 10.60
CA MET A 28 -8.76 2.57 10.05
C MET A 28 -7.71 3.67 9.82
N VAL A 29 -8.13 4.82 9.31
CA VAL A 29 -7.22 5.96 9.04
C VAL A 29 -6.74 6.59 10.35
N GLU A 30 -7.64 6.79 11.32
CA GLU A 30 -7.28 7.33 12.63
C GLU A 30 -6.28 6.43 13.36
N ILE A 31 -6.52 5.11 13.36
CA ILE A 31 -5.59 4.13 13.93
C ILE A 31 -4.23 4.24 13.23
N LEU A 32 -4.19 4.24 11.89
CA LEU A 32 -2.94 4.36 11.11
C LEU A 32 -2.13 5.58 11.55
N LEU A 33 -2.77 6.73 11.75
CA LEU A 33 -2.10 7.98 12.13
C LEU A 33 -1.52 7.96 13.55
N GLN A 34 -2.08 7.13 14.42
CA GLN A 34 -1.67 6.97 15.82
C GLN A 34 -0.61 5.88 16.02
N LEU A 35 -0.38 5.01 15.02
CA LEU A 35 0.63 3.96 15.13
C LEU A 35 2.05 4.55 15.29
N PRO A 36 2.91 3.91 16.10
CA PRO A 36 4.30 4.32 16.20
C PRO A 36 5.03 4.04 14.88
N LYS A 37 5.97 4.92 14.53
CA LYS A 37 6.84 4.75 13.36
C LYS A 37 7.57 3.40 13.43
N GLY A 38 7.70 2.72 12.29
CA GLY A 38 8.34 1.41 12.22
C GLY A 38 7.44 0.22 12.57
N THR A 39 6.15 0.45 12.88
CA THR A 39 5.18 -0.65 13.06
C THR A 39 5.14 -1.54 11.81
N THR A 40 5.41 -2.83 11.99
CA THR A 40 5.31 -3.85 10.94
C THR A 40 3.87 -4.38 10.81
N ASN A 41 3.55 -5.05 9.69
CA ASN A 41 2.22 -5.64 9.46
C ASN A 41 1.07 -4.64 9.71
N LEU A 42 1.16 -3.46 9.06
CA LEU A 42 0.25 -2.33 9.28
C LEU A 42 -1.23 -2.74 9.14
N LYS A 43 -1.55 -3.61 8.17
CA LYS A 43 -2.92 -4.07 7.94
C LYS A 43 -3.47 -4.86 9.12
N GLU A 44 -2.73 -5.87 9.55
CA GLU A 44 -3.11 -6.76 10.64
C GLU A 44 -3.21 -5.97 11.95
N THR A 45 -2.26 -5.08 12.21
CA THR A 45 -2.24 -4.19 13.37
C THR A 45 -3.44 -3.25 13.39
N VAL A 46 -3.80 -2.66 12.25
CA VAL A 46 -5.00 -1.81 12.15
C VAL A 46 -6.27 -2.62 12.38
N ILE A 47 -6.38 -3.81 11.77
CA ILE A 47 -7.55 -4.68 11.94
C ILE A 47 -7.70 -5.12 13.40
N TYR A 48 -6.60 -5.38 14.09
CA TYR A 48 -6.60 -5.70 15.53
C TYR A 48 -7.13 -4.52 16.35
N ASN A 49 -6.61 -3.31 16.10
CA ASN A 49 -6.99 -2.09 16.81
C ASN A 49 -8.41 -1.58 16.48
N LEU A 50 -9.05 -2.08 15.40
CA LEU A 50 -10.46 -1.79 15.13
C LEU A 50 -11.42 -2.39 16.18
N GLY A 51 -10.97 -3.37 16.98
CA GLY A 51 -11.78 -4.01 18.00
C GLY A 51 -13.10 -4.53 17.44
N GLN A 52 -14.22 -4.09 18.02
CA GLN A 52 -15.57 -4.51 17.62
C GLN A 52 -15.91 -4.19 16.16
N TYR A 53 -15.43 -3.05 15.62
CA TYR A 53 -15.67 -2.72 14.21
C TYR A 53 -15.04 -3.75 13.26
N GLY A 54 -13.87 -4.27 13.63
CA GLY A 54 -13.20 -5.35 12.89
C GLY A 54 -13.92 -6.70 13.01
N GLN A 55 -14.56 -6.99 14.15
CA GLN A 55 -15.34 -8.22 14.34
C GLN A 55 -16.68 -8.17 13.60
N MET A 56 -17.33 -7.00 13.61
CA MET A 56 -18.62 -6.74 12.95
C MET A 56 -18.51 -6.59 11.44
N THR A 57 -17.33 -6.38 10.87
CA THR A 57 -17.19 -6.17 9.42
C THR A 57 -16.78 -7.47 8.71
N PRO A 58 -17.45 -7.88 7.61
CA PRO A 58 -17.02 -9.02 6.82
C PRO A 58 -15.57 -8.88 6.32
N VAL A 59 -14.82 -9.98 6.29
CA VAL A 59 -13.40 -9.96 5.85
C VAL A 59 -13.23 -9.39 4.44
N ARG A 60 -14.16 -9.69 3.53
CA ARG A 60 -14.20 -9.13 2.18
C ARG A 60 -14.27 -7.60 2.20
N ASP A 61 -15.14 -7.05 3.05
CA ASP A 61 -15.29 -5.61 3.19
C ASP A 61 -14.08 -4.98 3.87
N LEU A 62 -13.51 -5.61 4.90
CA LEU A 62 -12.27 -5.14 5.54
C LEU A 62 -11.13 -4.99 4.52
N ASN A 63 -10.97 -5.93 3.60
CA ASN A 63 -9.95 -5.86 2.55
C ASN A 63 -10.20 -4.69 1.58
N THR A 64 -11.45 -4.48 1.19
CA THR A 64 -11.83 -3.35 0.31
C THR A 64 -11.61 -2.02 1.01
N ILE A 65 -12.04 -1.90 2.27
CA ILE A 65 -11.89 -0.69 3.08
C ILE A 65 -10.42 -0.40 3.35
N TRP A 66 -9.61 -1.42 3.66
CA TRP A 66 -8.16 -1.30 3.81
C TRP A 66 -7.50 -0.70 2.55
N ASN A 67 -7.88 -1.19 1.36
CA ASN A 67 -7.35 -0.67 0.11
C ASN A 67 -7.68 0.80 -0.15
N GLN A 68 -8.82 1.27 0.37
CA GLN A 68 -9.20 2.68 0.30
C GLN A 68 -8.47 3.51 1.36
N ALA A 69 -8.41 3.01 2.61
CA ALA A 69 -7.76 3.68 3.73
C ALA A 69 -6.26 3.92 3.48
N LYS A 70 -5.53 2.90 2.99
CA LYS A 70 -4.10 3.02 2.70
C LYS A 70 -3.78 4.05 1.61
N LYS A 71 -4.63 4.15 0.58
CA LYS A 71 -4.50 5.18 -0.47
C LYS A 71 -4.78 6.56 0.07
N LYS A 72 -5.80 6.69 0.93
CA LYS A 72 -6.15 7.96 1.57
C LYS A 72 -4.98 8.46 2.43
N VAL A 73 -4.46 7.62 3.33
CA VAL A 73 -3.39 8.02 4.25
C VAL A 73 -2.09 8.34 3.52
N ALA A 74 -1.71 7.56 2.50
CA ALA A 74 -0.51 7.85 1.72
C ALA A 74 -0.63 9.16 0.93
N LYS A 75 -1.84 9.54 0.50
CA LYS A 75 -2.09 10.81 -0.18
C LYS A 75 -2.14 12.00 0.79
N SER A 76 -2.75 11.83 1.96
CA SER A 76 -2.90 12.92 2.94
C SER A 76 -1.66 13.14 3.79
N ASN A 77 -0.84 12.11 3.97
CA ASN A 77 0.34 12.11 4.84
C ASN A 77 1.57 11.50 4.15
N PRO A 78 2.01 12.07 3.01
CA PRO A 78 3.16 11.55 2.27
C PRO A 78 4.47 11.61 3.08
N GLU A 79 4.55 12.46 4.12
CA GLU A 79 5.66 12.56 5.05
C GLU A 79 5.77 11.37 6.02
N LYS A 80 4.67 10.64 6.25
CA LYS A 80 4.63 9.48 7.13
C LYS A 80 4.50 8.16 6.39
N PHE A 81 3.78 8.15 5.27
CA PHE A 81 3.43 6.91 4.59
C PHE A 81 3.74 6.98 3.10
N ILE A 82 4.15 5.84 2.55
CA ILE A 82 4.38 5.67 1.12
C ILE A 82 3.75 4.36 0.64
N LEU A 83 3.23 4.37 -0.59
CA LEU A 83 2.80 3.16 -1.28
C LEU A 83 3.92 2.68 -2.18
N ASP A 84 4.29 1.41 -2.07
CA ASP A 84 5.23 0.81 -3.01
C ASP A 84 4.57 0.50 -4.36
N GLY A 85 5.39 0.04 -5.31
CA GLY A 85 4.91 -0.35 -6.62
C GLY A 85 3.97 -1.57 -6.64
N ARG A 86 3.84 -2.31 -5.55
CA ARG A 86 2.87 -3.42 -5.36
C ARG A 86 1.62 -2.96 -4.59
N ASN A 87 1.47 -1.65 -4.35
CA ASN A 87 0.38 -1.04 -3.60
C ASN A 87 0.35 -1.53 -2.14
N ALA A 88 1.49 -1.94 -1.57
CA ALA A 88 1.64 -2.15 -0.13
C ALA A 88 1.98 -0.81 0.54
N LEU A 89 1.42 -0.60 1.73
CA LEU A 89 1.63 0.60 2.52
C LEU A 89 2.84 0.41 3.42
N HIS A 90 3.74 1.38 3.42
CA HIS A 90 4.95 1.40 4.22
C HIS A 90 5.11 2.73 4.95
N TRP A 91 5.97 2.75 5.96
CA TRP A 91 6.46 3.98 6.55
C TRP A 91 7.39 4.70 5.57
N ASN A 92 7.26 6.03 5.49
CA ASN A 92 8.21 6.87 4.78
C ASN A 92 9.36 7.25 5.74
N ASP A 93 10.11 6.25 6.18
CA ASP A 93 11.25 6.38 7.09
C ASP A 93 12.61 6.16 6.39
N GLY A 94 12.60 6.08 5.05
CA GLY A 94 13.78 5.80 4.23
C GLY A 94 14.19 4.32 4.17
N SER A 95 13.48 3.42 4.87
CA SER A 95 13.75 1.98 4.79
C SER A 95 13.24 1.35 3.49
N VAL A 96 12.28 2.01 2.82
CA VAL A 96 11.63 1.50 1.61
C VAL A 96 12.11 2.25 0.38
N ASN A 97 12.94 1.57 -0.41
CA ASN A 97 13.31 2.02 -1.75
C ASN A 97 12.16 1.73 -2.72
N VAL A 98 11.34 2.75 -3.00
CA VAL A 98 10.35 2.66 -4.08
C VAL A 98 11.10 2.65 -5.41
N LEU A 99 11.10 1.50 -6.08
CA LEU A 99 11.72 1.35 -7.40
C LEU A 99 11.02 2.27 -8.41
N ASP A 100 11.79 3.10 -9.09
CA ASP A 100 11.32 3.82 -10.27
C ASP A 100 10.96 2.84 -11.38
N LYS A 101 9.65 2.61 -11.57
CA LYS A 101 9.12 1.68 -12.57
C LYS A 101 9.05 2.26 -13.97
N LYS A 102 9.15 3.58 -14.10
CA LYS A 102 9.01 4.30 -15.36
C LYS A 102 10.20 5.21 -15.53
N ILE A 103 10.83 5.11 -16.68
CA ILE A 103 11.77 6.08 -17.21
C ILE A 103 10.97 7.21 -17.86
N SER A 104 11.37 8.47 -17.64
CA SER A 104 10.75 9.60 -18.32
C SER A 104 10.94 9.49 -19.84
N SER A 105 9.97 9.96 -20.63
CA SER A 105 10.06 9.90 -22.10
C SER A 105 11.33 10.56 -22.64
N ALA A 106 11.75 11.68 -22.03
CA ALA A 106 12.97 12.38 -22.36
C ALA A 106 14.23 11.51 -22.14
N ASN A 107 14.32 10.81 -21.00
CA ASN A 107 15.44 9.92 -20.72
C ASN A 107 15.40 8.67 -21.61
N PHE A 108 14.21 8.15 -21.92
CA PHE A 108 14.05 7.02 -22.83
C PHE A 108 14.53 7.38 -24.25
N LYS A 109 14.22 8.58 -24.73
CA LYS A 109 14.70 9.07 -26.03
C LYS A 109 16.23 9.15 -26.07
N LYS A 110 16.84 9.75 -25.04
CA LYS A 110 18.31 9.82 -24.92
C LYS A 110 18.98 8.45 -24.91
N LEU A 111 18.38 7.45 -24.26
CA LEU A 111 18.90 6.08 -24.28
C LEU A 111 18.82 5.44 -25.67
N ASN A 112 17.76 5.72 -26.44
CA ASN A 112 17.66 5.22 -27.81
C ASN A 112 18.67 5.91 -28.74
N GLU A 113 18.82 7.24 -28.62
CA GLU A 113 19.84 8.00 -29.37
C GLU A 113 21.25 7.45 -29.08
N LEU A 114 21.55 7.14 -27.81
CA LEU A 114 22.83 6.52 -27.43
C LEU A 114 22.97 5.10 -27.99
N ALA A 115 21.90 4.30 -27.93
CA ALA A 115 21.89 2.93 -28.47
C ALA A 115 22.11 2.91 -30.00
N GLU A 116 21.49 3.84 -30.73
CA GLU A 116 21.71 4.05 -32.16
C GLU A 116 23.16 4.44 -32.45
N SER A 117 23.74 5.37 -31.68
CA SER A 117 25.13 5.81 -31.86
C SER A 117 26.16 4.69 -31.60
N GLU A 118 25.84 3.77 -30.69
CA GLU A 118 26.68 2.61 -30.36
C GLU A 118 26.35 1.36 -31.19
N GLY A 119 25.36 1.43 -32.09
CA GLY A 119 24.90 0.30 -32.90
C GLY A 119 24.44 -0.89 -32.06
N CYS A 120 23.86 -0.65 -30.87
CA CYS A 120 23.43 -1.70 -29.96
C CYS A 120 22.00 -1.47 -29.46
N SER A 121 21.48 -2.39 -28.65
CA SER A 121 20.16 -2.21 -28.04
C SER A 121 20.25 -1.34 -26.78
N VAL A 122 19.15 -0.67 -26.42
CA VAL A 122 19.03 0.06 -25.14
C VAL A 122 19.40 -0.83 -23.94
N ASN A 123 19.06 -2.12 -23.97
CA ASN A 123 19.43 -3.08 -22.92
C ASN A 123 20.96 -3.27 -22.81
N ALA A 124 21.66 -3.28 -23.95
CA ALA A 124 23.12 -3.39 -23.97
C ALA A 124 23.77 -2.12 -23.39
N VAL A 125 23.25 -0.93 -23.74
CA VAL A 125 23.67 0.36 -23.15
C VAL A 125 23.49 0.35 -21.64
N VAL A 126 22.31 -0.02 -21.13
CA VAL A 126 22.04 -0.11 -19.68
C VAL A 126 22.97 -1.11 -19.01
N SER A 127 23.23 -2.26 -19.64
CA SER A 127 24.14 -3.27 -19.10
C SER A 127 25.58 -2.78 -19.01
N LYS A 128 26.05 -2.03 -20.01
CA LYS A 128 27.37 -1.38 -19.99
C LYS A 128 27.43 -0.35 -18.87
N LEU A 129 26.46 0.56 -18.78
CA LEU A 129 26.37 1.57 -17.72
C LEU A 129 26.43 0.93 -16.32
N ILE A 130 25.63 -0.11 -16.06
CA ILE A 130 25.63 -0.80 -14.77
C ILE A 130 27.03 -1.38 -14.45
N LYS A 131 27.73 -1.94 -15.45
CA LYS A 131 29.10 -2.44 -15.25
C LYS A 131 30.08 -1.33 -14.93
N THR A 132 29.95 -0.14 -15.53
CA THR A 132 30.83 1.00 -15.25
C THR A 132 30.58 1.62 -13.88
N TYR A 133 29.32 1.64 -13.43
CA TYR A 133 28.92 2.23 -12.15
C TYR A 133 29.07 1.30 -10.94
N LYS A 134 29.03 -0.02 -11.14
CA LYS A 134 29.43 -0.99 -10.12
C LYS A 134 30.97 -0.98 -10.01
N LYS A 135 31.51 0.00 -9.29
CA LYS A 135 32.88 -0.11 -8.73
C LYS A 135 32.91 -1.14 -7.62
#